data_AF-A0A953W9W9-F1
#
_entry.id   AF-A0A953W9W9-F1
#
_cell.length_a   1.000
_cell.length_b   1.000
_cell.length_c   1.000
_cell.angle_alpha   90.00
_cell.angle_beta   90.00
_cell.angle_gamma   90.00
#
_symmetry.space_group_name_H-M   'P 1'
#
loop_
_entity.id
_entity.type
_entity.pdbx_description
1 polymer ?
#
loop_
_entity_poly.entity_id
_entity_poly.type
_entity_poly.pdbx_seq_one_letter_code
_entity_poly.pdbx_strand_id
1 'polypeptide(L)'
;MIEDLFPVQSVRPSSWRTQSHYAVFYAAQFVLLGVQLPFLSGWLDGKGFTAPAIGLITGAALGARLAFGPAVAFWADRLVNPATALRAVSLLFAIGAMGLALSPGKALIAVSAVAVLWSFGLL
;
A
#
# COMPACT_ATOMS: atom_id res chain seq x y z
N MET A 1 18.96 34.06 -24.45
CA MET A 1 19.86 32.88 -24.46
C MET A 1 19.91 32.26 -23.06
N ILE A 2 18.75 31.90 -22.48
CA ILE A 2 18.63 31.21 -21.17
C ILE A 2 17.47 30.18 -21.23
N GLU A 3 16.48 30.35 -22.12
CA GLU A 3 15.35 29.43 -22.27
C GLU A 3 15.68 28.06 -22.87
N ASP A 4 16.81 27.91 -23.57
CA ASP A 4 17.23 26.61 -24.14
C ASP A 4 17.89 25.66 -23.11
N LEU A 5 18.16 26.12 -21.89
CA LEU A 5 18.86 25.32 -20.88
C LEU A 5 17.94 24.40 -20.06
N PHE A 6 16.62 24.62 -20.11
CA PHE A 6 15.63 23.84 -19.38
C PHE A 6 14.51 23.40 -20.34
N PRO A 7 14.64 22.24 -21.01
CA PRO A 7 13.55 21.72 -21.82
C PRO A 7 12.34 21.50 -20.92
N VAL A 8 11.32 22.35 -21.04
CA VAL A 8 10.02 22.15 -20.39
C VAL A 8 9.43 20.88 -20.96
N GLN A 9 9.53 19.78 -20.21
CA GLN A 9 8.90 18.53 -20.60
C GLN A 9 7.39 18.75 -20.63
N SER A 10 6.82 18.78 -21.83
CA SER A 10 5.37 18.84 -22.01
C SER A 10 4.76 17.56 -21.46
N VAL A 11 4.19 17.61 -20.25
CA VAL A 11 3.43 16.51 -19.67
C VAL A 11 2.22 16.25 -20.59
N ARG A 12 2.23 15.14 -21.32
CA ARG A 12 1.08 14.76 -22.15
C ARG A 12 -0.13 14.56 -21.23
N PRO A 13 -1.28 15.22 -21.48
CA PRO A 13 -2.46 15.01 -20.67
C PRO A 13 -2.85 13.54 -20.71
N SER A 14 -2.94 12.91 -19.53
CA SER A 14 -3.42 11.54 -19.43
C SER A 14 -4.88 11.50 -19.85
N SER A 15 -5.30 10.45 -20.56
CA SER A 15 -6.69 10.35 -21.01
C SER A 15 -7.63 10.34 -19.80
N TRP A 16 -8.79 11.01 -19.91
CA TRP A 16 -9.84 11.04 -18.87
C TRP A 16 -10.18 9.65 -18.31
N ARG A 17 -10.11 8.62 -19.16
CA ARG A 17 -10.31 7.22 -18.78
C ARG A 17 -9.25 6.74 -17.79
N THR A 18 -7.97 7.01 -18.09
CA THR A 18 -6.85 6.68 -17.21
C THR A 18 -6.97 7.36 -15.85
N GLN A 19 -7.34 8.65 -15.83
CA GLN A 19 -7.54 9.41 -14.58
C GLN A 19 -8.69 8.82 -13.75
N SER A 20 -9.81 8.50 -14.41
CA SER A 20 -10.98 7.90 -13.75
C SER A 20 -10.66 6.54 -13.12
N HIS A 21 -9.88 5.69 -13.81
CA HIS A 21 -9.47 4.40 -13.27
C HIS A 21 -8.64 4.54 -11.99
N TYR A 22 -7.67 5.46 -11.97
CA TYR A 22 -6.90 5.73 -10.76
C TYR A 22 -7.77 6.31 -9.65
N ALA A 23 -8.66 7.25 -9.95
CA ALA A 23 -9.55 7.84 -8.96
C ALA A 23 -10.44 6.78 -8.28
N VAL A 24 -11.06 5.90 -9.08
CA VAL A 24 -11.89 4.81 -8.55
C VAL A 24 -11.07 3.81 -7.74
N PHE A 25 -9.87 3.46 -8.21
CA PHE A 25 -8.96 2.56 -7.50
C PHE A 25 -8.59 3.12 -6.12
N TYR A 26 -8.14 4.36 -6.06
CA TYR A 26 -7.79 5.02 -4.81
C TYR A 26 -8.99 5.20 -3.89
N ALA A 27 -10.14 5.61 -4.41
CA ALA A 27 -11.37 5.75 -3.63
C ALA A 27 -11.80 4.42 -2.99
N ALA A 28 -11.84 3.33 -3.77
CA ALA A 28 -12.18 2.01 -3.26
C ALA A 28 -11.23 1.58 -2.14
N GLN A 29 -9.94 1.86 -2.30
CA GLN A 29 -8.93 1.49 -1.31
C GLN A 29 -9.05 2.29 -0.01
N PHE A 30 -9.24 3.60 -0.12
CA PHE A 30 -9.47 4.46 1.05
C PHE A 30 -10.75 4.07 1.80
N VAL A 31 -11.82 3.71 1.09
CA VAL A 31 -13.05 3.21 1.72
C VAL A 31 -12.79 1.89 2.43
N LEU A 32 -12.21 0.90 1.74
CA LEU A 32 -12.00 -0.43 2.30
C LEU A 32 -11.12 -0.39 3.54
N LEU A 33 -9.97 0.28 3.46
CA LEU A 33 -9.01 0.33 4.56
C LEU A 33 -9.33 1.40 5.58
N GLY A 34 -9.85 2.55 5.17
CA GLY A 34 -10.29 3.59 6.09
C GLY A 34 -11.39 3.09 7.02
N VAL A 35 -12.29 2.24 6.52
CA VAL A 35 -13.30 1.58 7.36
C VAL A 35 -12.70 0.44 8.17
N GLN A 36 -11.80 -0.37 7.62
CA GLN A 36 -11.29 -1.57 8.30
C GLN A 36 -10.24 -1.28 9.39
N LEU A 37 -9.34 -0.33 9.17
CA LEU A 37 -8.18 -0.07 10.04
C LEU A 37 -8.54 0.20 11.51
N PRO A 38 -9.58 1.00 11.83
CA PRO A 38 -9.98 1.24 13.23
C PRO A 38 -10.40 -0.04 13.98
N PHE A 39 -10.93 -1.04 13.27
CA PHE A 39 -11.42 -2.29 13.86
C PHE A 39 -10.38 -3.42 13.84
N LEU A 40 -9.25 -3.23 13.16
CA LEU A 40 -8.21 -4.26 13.01
C LEU A 40 -7.65 -4.71 14.37
N SER A 41 -7.42 -3.78 15.29
CA SER A 41 -6.91 -4.08 16.63
C SER A 41 -7.90 -4.96 17.43
N GLY A 42 -9.19 -4.62 17.42
CA GLY A 42 -10.23 -5.43 18.07
C GLY A 42 -10.40 -6.81 17.42
N TRP A 43 -10.26 -6.91 16.10
CA TRP A 43 -10.27 -8.20 15.41
C TRP A 43 -9.06 -9.07 15.77
N LEU A 44 -7.86 -8.48 15.87
CA LEU A 44 -6.66 -9.20 16.31
C LEU A 44 -6.78 -9.67 17.76
N ASP A 45 -7.31 -8.84 18.66
CA ASP A 45 -7.61 -9.23 20.04
C ASP A 45 -8.59 -10.42 20.09
N GLY A 46 -9.67 -10.36 19.28
CA GLY A 46 -10.61 -11.48 19.12
C GLY A 46 -10.01 -12.75 18.51
N LYS A 47 -8.87 -12.65 17.81
CA LYS A 47 -8.07 -13.79 17.30
C LYS A 47 -7.04 -14.29 18.33
N GLY A 48 -7.03 -13.71 19.53
CA GLY A 48 -6.18 -14.10 20.64
C GLY A 48 -4.75 -13.55 20.55
N PHE A 49 -4.58 -12.36 19.96
CA PHE A 49 -3.33 -11.59 20.07
C PHE A 49 -3.35 -10.73 21.33
N THR A 50 -2.22 -10.66 22.02
CA THR A 50 -2.07 -9.77 23.19
C THR A 50 -1.82 -8.33 22.73
N ALA A 51 -2.13 -7.34 23.58
CA ALA A 51 -1.89 -5.93 23.29
C ALA A 51 -0.44 -5.62 22.83
N PRO A 52 0.63 -6.18 23.45
CA PRO A 52 2.00 -5.99 22.96
C PRO A 52 2.23 -6.54 21.55
N ALA A 53 1.61 -7.68 21.21
CA ALA A 53 1.74 -8.28 19.87
C ALA A 53 1.04 -7.42 18.81
N ILE A 54 -0.12 -6.84 19.12
CA ILE A 54 -0.82 -5.91 18.24
C ILE A 54 0.02 -4.64 18.02
N GLY A 55 0.60 -4.10 19.09
CA GLY A 55 1.54 -2.98 19.03
C GLY A 55 2.75 -3.30 18.14
N LEU A 56 3.30 -4.51 18.25
CA LEU A 56 4.42 -4.95 17.42
C LEU A 56 4.03 -5.10 15.94
N ILE A 57 2.87 -5.67 15.63
CA ILE A 57 2.37 -5.82 14.25
C ILE A 57 2.16 -4.44 13.59
N THR A 58 1.43 -3.56 14.27
CA THR A 58 1.13 -2.22 13.75
C THR A 58 2.37 -1.33 13.67
N GLY A 59 3.23 -1.39 14.69
CA GLY A 59 4.52 -0.70 14.71
C GLY A 59 5.51 -1.21 13.65
N ALA A 60 5.56 -2.52 13.42
CA ALA A 60 6.41 -3.10 12.37
C ALA A 60 5.99 -2.62 10.98
N ALA A 61 4.69 -2.50 10.70
CA ALA A 61 4.21 -1.96 9.44
C ALA A 61 4.60 -0.49 9.23
N LEU A 62 4.51 0.34 10.28
CA LEU A 62 4.96 1.73 10.26
C LEU A 62 6.48 1.83 10.07
N GLY A 63 7.24 1.03 10.80
CA GLY A 63 8.70 0.95 10.67
C GLY A 63 9.13 0.52 9.27
N ALA A 64 8.48 -0.50 8.71
CA ALA A 64 8.70 -0.93 7.33
C ALA A 64 8.37 0.18 6.33
N ARG A 65 7.34 1.00 6.58
CA ARG A 65 6.98 2.12 5.71
C ARG A 65 8.07 3.18 5.69
N LEU A 66 8.62 3.53 6.85
CA LEU A 66 9.73 4.47 6.97
C LEU A 66 11.02 3.93 6.32
N ALA A 67 11.33 2.64 6.53
CA ALA A 67 12.54 2.03 6.02
C ALA A 67 12.52 1.79 4.50
N PHE A 68 11.40 1.28 3.98
CA PHE A 68 11.32 0.79 2.61
C PHE A 68 10.50 1.69 1.68
N GLY A 69 9.68 2.61 2.19
CA GLY A 69 8.88 3.52 1.38
C GLY A 69 9.68 4.31 0.35
N PRO A 70 10.77 4.99 0.74
CA PRO A 70 11.64 5.70 -0.20
C PRO A 70 12.28 4.78 -1.24
N ALA A 71 12.67 3.55 -0.85
CA ALA A 71 13.26 2.58 -1.76
C ALA A 71 12.26 2.10 -2.82
N VAL A 72 11.01 1.88 -2.43
CA VAL A 72 9.92 1.52 -3.36
C VAL A 72 9.61 2.69 -4.31
N ALA A 73 9.55 3.92 -3.81
CA ALA A 73 9.34 5.10 -4.64
C ALA A 73 10.47 5.27 -5.68
N PHE A 74 11.72 5.17 -5.24
CA PHE A 74 12.88 5.23 -6.13
C PHE A 74 12.90 4.11 -7.17
N TRP A 75 12.47 2.91 -6.78
CA TRP A 75 12.32 1.79 -7.72
C TRP A 75 11.19 2.05 -8.73
N ALA A 76 10.06 2.60 -8.27
CA ALA A 76 8.93 2.94 -9.12
C ALA A 76 9.29 3.99 -10.17
N ASP A 77 10.06 5.02 -9.78
CA ASP A 77 10.51 6.09 -10.67
C ASP A 77 11.46 5.61 -11.79
N ARG A 78 12.13 4.47 -11.57
CA ARG A 78 13.04 3.86 -12.56
C ARG A 78 12.33 2.95 -13.56
N LEU A 79 11.06 2.65 -13.36
CA LEU A 79 10.30 1.79 -14.27
C LEU A 79 9.85 2.59 -15.50
N VAL A 80 10.06 2.00 -16.68
CA VAL A 80 9.59 2.55 -17.96
C VAL A 80 8.06 2.70 -17.98
N ASN A 81 7.35 1.87 -17.21
CA ASN A 81 5.89 1.93 -17.07
C ASN A 81 5.49 2.06 -15.59
N PRO A 82 4.98 3.22 -15.15
CA PRO A 82 4.61 3.45 -13.75
C PRO A 82 3.43 2.56 -13.29
N ALA A 83 2.59 2.08 -14.22
CA ALA A 83 1.51 1.15 -13.89
C ALA A 83 2.02 -0.21 -13.40
N THR A 84 3.26 -0.58 -13.71
CA THR A 84 3.87 -1.83 -13.23
C THR A 84 4.11 -1.79 -11.73
N ALA A 85 4.60 -0.67 -11.19
CA ALA A 85 4.78 -0.49 -9.75
C ALA A 85 3.43 -0.59 -9.02
N LEU A 86 2.41 0.12 -9.52
CA LEU A 86 1.08 0.10 -8.93
C LEU A 86 0.48 -1.31 -8.91
N ARG A 87 0.61 -2.06 -10.02
CA ARG A 87 0.15 -3.46 -10.09
C ARG A 87 0.86 -4.35 -9.09
N ALA A 88 2.19 -4.22 -8.95
CA ALA A 88 2.97 -5.02 -8.01
C ALA A 88 2.55 -4.77 -6.56
N VAL A 89 2.40 -3.50 -6.17
CA VAL A 89 1.98 -3.15 -4.81
C VAL A 89 0.50 -3.53 -4.57
N SER A 90 -0.36 -3.42 -5.59
CA SER A 90 -1.76 -3.88 -5.51
C SER A 90 -1.88 -5.39 -5.35
N LEU A 91 -1.03 -6.17 -6.03
CA LEU A 91 -0.97 -7.63 -5.88
C LEU A 91 -0.50 -8.02 -4.49
N LEU A 92 0.54 -7.36 -3.97
CA LEU A 92 1.02 -7.59 -2.61
C LEU A 92 -0.07 -7.31 -1.58
N PHE A 93 -0.79 -6.20 -1.76
CA PHE A 93 -1.95 -5.86 -0.93
C PHE A 93 -3.03 -6.94 -0.99
N ALA A 94 -3.41 -7.39 -2.19
CA ALA A 94 -4.44 -8.41 -2.39
C ALA A 94 -4.04 -9.76 -1.75
N ILE A 95 -2.77 -10.17 -1.88
CA ILE A 95 -2.24 -11.38 -1.24
C ILE A 95 -2.29 -11.26 0.28
N GLY A 96 -1.90 -10.11 0.83
CA GLY A 96 -1.99 -9.83 2.26
C GLY A 96 -3.44 -9.88 2.77
N ALA A 97 -4.37 -9.24 2.05
CA ALA A 97 -5.79 -9.23 2.39
C ALA A 97 -6.39 -10.65 2.32
N MET A 98 -6.03 -11.42 1.30
CA MET A 98 -6.44 -12.82 1.18
C MET A 98 -5.89 -13.68 2.33
N GLY A 99 -4.64 -13.45 2.75
CA GLY A 99 -4.04 -14.15 3.89
C GLY A 99 -4.77 -13.86 5.22
N LEU A 100 -5.26 -12.63 5.42
CA LEU A 100 -6.12 -12.29 6.55
C LEU A 100 -7.48 -13.03 6.47
N ALA A 101 -8.08 -13.08 5.28
CA ALA A 101 -9.39 -13.70 5.06
C ALA A 101 -9.38 -15.22 5.29
N LEU A 102 -8.35 -15.93 4.82
CA LEU A 102 -8.29 -17.40 4.90
C LEU A 102 -7.94 -17.93 6.30
N SER A 103 -7.37 -17.09 7.18
CA SER A 103 -7.20 -17.35 8.64
C SER A 103 -6.73 -18.76 9.09
N PRO A 104 -5.67 -19.37 8.52
CA PRO A 104 -5.20 -20.70 8.94
C PRO A 104 -4.31 -20.68 10.20
N GLY A 105 -3.71 -19.54 10.61
CA GLY A 105 -2.84 -19.49 11.79
C GLY A 105 -2.34 -18.10 12.20
N LYS A 106 -1.98 -17.92 13.48
CA LYS A 106 -1.58 -16.62 14.06
C LYS A 106 -0.36 -15.99 13.37
N ALA A 107 0.66 -16.78 13.01
CA ALA A 107 1.83 -16.25 12.31
C ALA A 107 1.47 -15.67 10.93
N LEU A 108 0.61 -16.36 10.18
CA LEU A 108 0.15 -15.86 8.88
C LEU A 108 -0.68 -14.59 9.04
N ILE A 109 -1.58 -14.54 10.03
CA ILE A 109 -2.36 -13.33 10.34
C ILE A 109 -1.44 -12.14 10.62
N ALA A 110 -0.39 -12.32 11.42
CA ALA A 110 0.56 -11.27 11.73
C ALA A 110 1.32 -10.77 10.49
N VAL A 111 1.88 -11.69 9.69
CA VAL A 111 2.61 -11.33 8.46
C VAL A 111 1.69 -10.66 7.44
N SER A 112 0.49 -11.19 7.25
CA SER A 112 -0.52 -10.62 6.35
C SER A 112 -0.98 -9.24 6.82
N ALA A 113 -1.17 -9.03 8.13
CA ALA A 113 -1.49 -7.73 8.69
C ALA A 113 -0.38 -6.71 8.43
N VAL A 114 0.88 -7.09 8.67
CA VAL A 114 2.04 -6.21 8.37
C VAL A 114 2.09 -5.88 6.89
N ALA A 115 1.91 -6.87 6.01
CA ALA A 115 1.94 -6.66 4.56
C ALA A 115 0.83 -5.70 4.10
N VAL A 116 -0.41 -5.91 4.54
CA VAL A 116 -1.57 -5.05 4.22
C VAL A 116 -1.33 -3.63 4.71
N LEU A 117 -0.94 -3.48 5.97
CA LEU A 117 -0.68 -2.17 6.59
C LEU A 117 0.49 -1.45 5.91
N TRP A 118 1.54 -2.17 5.54
CA TRP A 118 2.68 -1.59 4.85
C TRP A 118 2.31 -1.13 3.44
N SER A 119 1.74 -2.03 2.62
CA SER A 119 1.37 -1.77 1.23
C SER A 119 0.35 -0.64 1.09
N PHE A 120 -0.56 -0.49 2.06
CA PHE A 120 -1.52 0.61 2.06
C PHE A 120 -0.87 1.99 1.94
N GLY A 121 0.30 2.21 2.53
CA GLY A 121 0.95 3.53 2.47
C GLY A 121 1.99 3.68 1.37
N LEU A 122 2.09 2.69 0.49
CA LEU A 122 2.88 2.77 -0.73
C LEU A 122 2.02 3.05 -1.96
N LEU A 123 0.73 2.78 -1.85
CA LEU A 123 -0.28 3.07 -2.87
C LEU A 123 -0.77 4.48 -2.63
#